data_AF-B0JKH3-F1
#
_entry.id   AF-B0JKH3-F1
#
_cell.length_a   1.000
_cell.length_b   1.000
_cell.length_c   1.000
_cell.angle_alpha   90.00
_cell.angle_beta   90.00
_cell.angle_gamma   90.00
#
_symmetry.space_group_name_H-M   'P 1'
#
loop_
_entity.id
_entity.type
_entity.pdbx_description
1 polymer ?
#
loop_
_entity_poly.entity_id
_entity_poly.type
_entity_poly.pdbx_seq_one_letter_code
_entity_poly.pdbx_strand_id
1 'polypeptide(L)'
;MKRLKKAASLLWQGKIEETIALISPLKNERAENFCRYLEIHRHRIVNYNYYQQEEICSIASGAVESTVKQIDRRLKISGAQWNEENIPQVLKHRCAYLNNSL
;
A
#
# COMPACT_ATOMS: atom_id res chain seq x y z
N MET A 1 -17.26 3.88 12.85
CA MET A 1 -15.81 3.56 12.84
C MET A 1 -15.43 2.14 13.29
N LYS A 2 -16.15 1.47 14.21
CA LYS A 2 -15.74 0.16 14.77
C LYS A 2 -15.60 -0.97 13.72
N ARG A 3 -16.51 -1.04 12.72
CA ARG A 3 -16.50 -2.07 11.67
C ARG A 3 -15.28 -1.98 10.74
N LEU A 4 -14.91 -0.78 10.28
CA LEU A 4 -13.75 -0.59 9.40
C LEU A 4 -12.43 -0.92 10.10
N LYS A 5 -12.28 -0.53 11.38
CA LYS A 5 -11.11 -0.93 12.18
C LYS A 5 -11.01 -2.45 12.33
N LYS A 6 -12.15 -3.13 12.54
CA LYS A 6 -12.20 -4.59 12.61
C LYS A 6 -11.84 -5.24 11.27
N ALA A 7 -12.37 -4.73 10.15
CA ALA A 7 -12.02 -5.20 8.81
C ALA A 7 -10.52 -5.03 8.52
N ALA A 8 -9.94 -3.87 8.85
CA ALA A 8 -8.50 -3.64 8.69
C ALA A 8 -7.67 -4.62 9.52
N SER A 9 -8.08 -4.91 10.76
CA SER A 9 -7.40 -5.90 11.61
C SER A 9 -7.49 -7.32 11.07
N LEU A 10 -8.63 -7.71 10.49
CA LEU A 10 -8.79 -9.02 9.84
C LEU A 10 -7.90 -9.13 8.60
N LEU A 11 -7.88 -8.11 7.74
CA LEU A 11 -7.02 -8.08 6.56
C LEU A 11 -5.53 -8.11 6.92
N TRP A 12 -5.13 -7.49 8.03
CA TRP A 12 -3.76 -7.58 8.56
C TRP A 12 -3.35 -9.03 8.90
N GLN A 13 -4.33 -9.88 9.26
CA GLN A 13 -4.13 -11.31 9.54
C GLN A 13 -4.38 -12.19 8.31
N GLY A 14 -4.63 -11.63 7.12
CA GLY A 14 -4.99 -12.40 5.92
C GLY A 14 -6.40 -13.03 5.96
N LYS A 15 -7.26 -12.58 6.87
CA LYS A 15 -8.61 -13.13 7.11
C LYS A 15 -9.66 -12.55 6.16
N ILE A 16 -9.67 -13.05 4.93
CA ILE A 16 -10.49 -12.52 3.83
C ILE A 16 -11.96 -12.88 4.02
N GLU A 17 -12.26 -14.15 4.29
CA GLU A 17 -13.63 -14.66 4.44
C GLU A 17 -14.37 -13.93 5.58
N GLU A 18 -13.70 -13.74 6.73
CA GLU A 18 -14.29 -12.99 7.86
C GLU A 18 -14.47 -11.50 7.52
N THR A 19 -13.61 -10.94 6.69
CA THR A 19 -13.74 -9.56 6.23
C THR A 19 -14.93 -9.39 5.28
N ILE A 20 -15.11 -10.31 4.33
CA ILE A 20 -16.23 -10.30 3.41
C ILE A 20 -17.55 -10.48 4.18
N ALA A 21 -17.62 -11.43 5.11
CA ALA A 21 -18.79 -11.63 5.97
C ALA A 21 -19.14 -10.39 6.81
N LEU A 22 -18.12 -9.61 7.22
CA LEU A 22 -18.31 -8.38 8.00
C LEU A 22 -18.84 -7.21 7.15
N ILE A 23 -18.49 -7.16 5.85
CA ILE A 23 -18.76 -6.02 4.96
C ILE A 23 -19.95 -6.27 4.02
N SER A 24 -20.20 -7.50 3.58
CA SER A 24 -21.31 -7.87 2.69
C SER A 24 -22.71 -7.41 3.16
N PRO A 25 -23.02 -7.29 4.47
CA PRO A 25 -24.35 -6.82 4.89
C PRO A 25 -24.64 -5.34 4.61
N LEU A 26 -23.62 -4.53 4.26
CA LEU A 26 -23.78 -3.08 4.05
C LEU A 26 -24.49 -2.70 2.74
N LYS A 27 -24.71 -3.66 1.82
CA LYS A 27 -25.50 -3.58 0.57
C LYS A 27 -25.45 -2.22 -0.17
N ASN A 28 -24.26 -1.63 -0.23
CA ASN A 28 -24.00 -0.45 -1.04
C ASN A 28 -22.91 -0.78 -2.05
N GLU A 29 -22.92 -0.07 -3.16
CA GLU A 29 -22.01 -0.30 -4.29
C GLU A 29 -20.54 -0.35 -3.85
N ARG A 30 -20.13 0.53 -2.92
CA ARG A 30 -18.74 0.55 -2.40
C ARG A 30 -18.39 -0.73 -1.66
N ALA A 31 -19.29 -1.22 -0.81
CA ALA A 31 -19.11 -2.46 -0.06
C ALA A 31 -19.07 -3.68 -1.00
N GLU A 32 -19.93 -3.71 -2.02
CA GLU A 32 -19.97 -4.78 -3.02
C GLU A 32 -18.70 -4.82 -3.87
N ASN A 33 -18.27 -3.66 -4.38
CA ASN A 33 -17.03 -3.53 -5.15
C ASN A 33 -15.81 -3.92 -4.30
N PHE A 34 -15.81 -3.57 -3.02
CA PHE A 34 -14.75 -3.97 -2.10
C PHE A 34 -14.71 -5.48 -1.87
N CYS A 35 -15.85 -6.13 -1.60
CA CYS A 35 -15.91 -7.58 -1.46
C CYS A 35 -15.46 -8.30 -2.74
N ARG A 36 -15.89 -7.81 -3.92
CA ARG A 36 -15.45 -8.34 -5.22
C ARG A 36 -13.94 -8.21 -5.40
N TYR A 37 -13.37 -7.07 -5.03
CA TYR A 37 -11.92 -6.86 -5.08
C TYR A 37 -11.18 -7.87 -4.21
N LEU A 38 -11.65 -8.10 -2.97
CA LEU A 38 -11.05 -9.08 -2.06
C LEU A 38 -11.08 -10.50 -2.63
N GLU A 39 -12.19 -10.91 -3.25
CA GLU A 39 -12.31 -12.22 -3.91
C GLU A 39 -11.30 -12.40 -5.04
N ILE A 40 -11.28 -11.44 -5.99
CA ILE A 40 -10.40 -11.50 -7.16
C ILE A 40 -8.92 -11.51 -6.74
N HIS A 41 -8.56 -10.71 -5.73
CA HIS A 41 -7.19 -10.51 -5.31
C HIS A 41 -6.80 -11.30 -4.06
N ARG A 42 -7.58 -12.30 -3.65
CA ARG A 42 -7.35 -13.07 -2.42
C ARG A 42 -5.94 -13.66 -2.31
N HIS A 43 -5.38 -14.10 -3.44
CA HIS A 43 -4.03 -14.65 -3.53
C HIS A 43 -2.90 -13.64 -3.24
N ARG A 44 -3.18 -12.33 -3.29
CA ARG A 44 -2.20 -11.26 -3.03
C ARG A 44 -2.22 -10.76 -1.60
N ILE A 45 -3.23 -11.16 -0.82
CA ILE A 45 -3.43 -10.68 0.54
C ILE A 45 -2.64 -11.58 1.48
N VAL A 46 -1.58 -11.02 2.07
CA VAL A 46 -0.66 -11.73 2.95
C VAL A 46 -1.06 -11.56 4.41
N ASN A 47 -0.78 -12.56 5.25
CA ASN A 47 -0.88 -12.44 6.70
C ASN A 47 0.31 -11.61 7.24
N TYR A 48 0.20 -10.28 7.19
CA TYR A 48 1.23 -9.37 7.68
C TYR A 48 1.55 -9.58 9.16
N ASN A 49 0.57 -9.99 9.97
CA ASN A 49 0.81 -10.31 11.38
C ASN A 49 1.84 -11.44 11.53
N TYR A 50 1.71 -12.52 10.76
CA TYR A 50 2.66 -13.63 10.77
C TYR A 50 4.05 -13.18 10.32
N TYR A 51 4.13 -12.43 9.21
CA TYR A 51 5.42 -11.97 8.66
C TYR A 51 6.16 -11.02 9.60
N GLN A 52 5.42 -10.23 10.39
CA GLN A 52 5.98 -9.37 11.41
C GLN A 52 6.47 -10.16 12.63
N GLN A 53 5.71 -11.17 13.08
CA GLN A 53 6.08 -12.00 14.24
C GLN A 53 7.32 -12.86 13.97
N GLU A 54 7.46 -13.37 12.75
CA GLU A 54 8.59 -14.21 12.33
C GLU A 54 9.77 -13.39 11.80
N GLU A 55 9.72 -12.05 11.87
CA GLU A 55 10.74 -11.13 11.34
C GLU A 55 11.08 -11.34 9.85
N ILE A 56 10.19 -11.98 9.09
CA ILE A 56 10.35 -12.30 7.67
C ILE A 56 10.35 -11.03 6.81
N CYS A 57 9.56 -10.02 7.21
CA CYS A 57 9.49 -8.75 6.50
C CYS A 57 9.53 -7.58 7.49
N SER A 58 10.58 -6.76 7.36
CA SER A 58 10.81 -5.56 8.18
C SER A 58 10.14 -4.30 7.62
N ILE A 59 9.54 -4.36 6.43
CA ILE A 59 9.03 -3.19 5.72
C ILE A 59 7.50 -3.08 5.92
N ALA A 60 7.10 -2.22 6.85
CA ALA A 60 5.72 -1.76 6.94
C ALA A 60 5.37 -0.84 5.75
N SER A 61 4.10 -0.82 5.34
CA SER A 61 3.62 0.03 4.23
C SER A 61 3.97 1.52 4.39
N GLY A 62 4.01 2.01 5.64
CA GLY A 62 4.38 3.39 5.94
C GLY A 62 5.80 3.77 5.54
N ALA A 63 6.76 2.84 5.60
CA ALA A 63 8.14 3.09 5.16
C ALA A 63 8.21 3.25 3.63
N VAL A 64 7.47 2.42 2.89
CA VAL A 64 7.34 2.52 1.43
C VAL A 64 6.64 3.83 1.05
N GLU A 65 5.49 4.12 1.66
CA GLU A 65 4.69 5.32 1.36
C GLU A 65 5.48 6.60 1.67
N SER A 66 6.20 6.64 2.80
CA SER A 66 7.07 7.76 3.17
C SER A 66 8.18 7.97 2.14
N THR A 67 8.85 6.90 1.71
CA THR A 67 9.91 6.97 0.69
C THR A 67 9.37 7.52 -0.63
N VAL A 68 8.22 7.02 -1.10
CA VAL A 68 7.58 7.52 -2.33
C VAL A 68 7.24 9.00 -2.20
N LYS A 69 6.68 9.45 -1.05
CA LYS A 69 6.41 10.87 -0.80
C LYS A 69 7.67 11.74 -0.81
N GLN A 70 8.78 11.24 -0.27
CA GLN A 70 10.05 11.96 -0.26
C GLN A 70 10.65 12.11 -1.66
N ILE A 71 10.41 11.13 -2.55
CA ILE A 71 10.76 11.22 -3.96
C ILE A 71 9.83 12.23 -4.66
N ASP A 72 8.52 12.03 -4.57
CA ASP A 72 7.49 12.86 -5.23
C ASP A 72 7.59 14.35 -4.90
N ARG A 73 7.85 14.69 -3.62
CA ARG A 73 7.98 16.08 -3.14
C ARG A 73 9.01 16.90 -3.91
N ARG A 74 10.04 16.26 -4.49
CA ARG A 74 11.09 16.95 -5.27
C ARG A 74 10.87 16.85 -6.77
N LEU A 75 10.01 15.95 -7.24
CA LEU A 75 9.71 15.76 -8.66
C LEU A 75 8.51 16.59 -9.13
N LYS A 76 7.59 16.94 -8.23
CA LYS A 76 6.45 17.82 -8.56
C LYS A 76 6.85 19.29 -8.48
N ILE A 77 7.18 19.86 -9.63
CA ILE A 77 7.38 21.29 -9.81
C ILE A 77 6.16 21.83 -10.58
N SER A 78 5.49 22.84 -10.03
CA SER A 78 4.30 23.42 -10.65
C SER A 78 4.62 23.98 -12.05
N GLY A 79 3.84 23.58 -13.06
CA GLY A 79 4.02 24.02 -14.45
C GLY A 79 5.16 23.33 -15.20
N ALA A 80 5.92 22.43 -14.57
CA ALA A 80 6.95 21.66 -15.24
C ALA A 80 6.38 20.35 -15.82
N GLN A 81 6.87 19.97 -17.00
CA GLN A 81 6.67 18.65 -17.60
C GLN A 81 8.02 17.94 -17.70
N TRP A 82 8.03 16.64 -17.47
CA TRP A 82 9.24 15.83 -17.58
C TRP A 82 9.39 15.30 -19.00
N ASN A 83 10.63 15.30 -19.51
CA ASN A 83 10.98 14.38 -20.60
C ASN A 83 11.18 12.99 -19.99
N GLU A 84 10.47 11.98 -20.52
CA GLU A 84 10.51 10.59 -20.05
C GLU A 84 11.94 10.03 -20.02
N GLU A 85 12.76 10.40 -21.00
CA GLU A 85 14.16 9.97 -21.11
C GLU A 85 15.02 10.38 -19.91
N ASN A 86 14.66 11.48 -19.23
CA ASN A 86 15.41 12.01 -18.09
C ASN A 86 14.96 11.41 -16.75
N ILE A 87 13.81 10.74 -16.70
CA ILE A 87 13.23 10.19 -15.47
C ILE A 87 14.19 9.21 -14.76
N PRO A 88 14.83 8.24 -15.45
CA PRO A 88 15.72 7.28 -14.78
C PRO A 88 16.90 7.95 -14.09
N GLN A 89 17.51 8.96 -14.71
CA GLN A 89 18.65 9.69 -14.14
C GLN A 89 18.27 10.42 -12.86
N VAL A 90 17.13 11.13 -12.88
CA VAL A 90 16.65 11.90 -11.72
C VAL A 90 16.26 10.97 -10.58
N LEU A 91 15.57 9.86 -10.86
CA LEU A 91 15.24 8.86 -9.85
C LEU A 91 16.50 8.24 -9.24
N LYS A 92 17.50 7.88 -10.06
CA LYS A 92 18.78 7.34 -9.57
C LYS A 92 19.47 8.30 -8.61
N HIS A 93 19.59 9.58 -8.99
CA HIS A 93 20.19 10.60 -8.14
C HIS A 93 19.41 10.78 -6.82
N ARG A 94 18.07 10.77 -6.89
CA ARG A 94 17.22 10.89 -5.69
C ARG A 94 17.38 9.70 -4.75
N CYS A 95 17.44 8.49 -5.29
CA CYS A 95 17.68 7.27 -4.51
C CYS A 95 19.07 7.31 -3.86
N ALA A 96 20.12 7.69 -4.59
CA ALA A 96 21.46 7.83 -4.03
C ALA A 96 21.50 8.83 -2.87
N TYR A 97 20.83 9.98 -3.02
CA TYR A 97 20.71 10.98 -1.95
C TYR A 97 20.02 10.43 -0.69
N LEU A 98 18.86 9.79 -0.86
CA LEU A 98 18.07 9.25 0.28
C LEU A 98 18.80 8.09 0.98
N ASN A 99 19.64 7.36 0.25
CA ASN A 99 20.46 6.28 0.77
C ASN A 99 21.83 6.75 1.27
N ASN A 100 22.08 8.05 1.37
CA ASN A 100 23.39 8.62 1.77
C ASN A 100 24.57 8.04 0.97
N SER A 101 24.35 7.77 -0.32
CA SER A 101 25.30 7.13 -1.24
C SER A 101 25.71 8.09 -2.36
N LEU A 102 25.65 9.40 -2.10
CA LEU A 102 25.94 10.47 -3.06
C LEU A 102 27.42 10.89 -3.00
#